data_AF-A0A6I6WW67-F1
#
_entry.id   AF-A0A6I6WW67-F1
#
_cell.length_a   1.000
_cell.length_b   1.000
_cell.length_c   1.000
_cell.angle_alpha   90.00
_cell.angle_beta   90.00
_cell.angle_gamma   90.00
#
_symmetry.space_group_name_H-M   'P 1'
#
loop_
_entity.id
_entity.type
_entity.pdbx_description
1 polymer ?
#
loop_
_entity_poly.entity_id
_entity_poly.type
_entity_poly.pdbx_seq_one_letter_code
_entity_poly.pdbx_strand_id
1 'polypeptide(L)'
;MDNFSYLAQSAFPLVWILVPAIGAFVRTRHASSPQQALETWQRWWAIGAFGCGSLWMTVAFLGAPDAMATAIGFDRTPFMFEIAFANLGLAVMGFRAASASARERLTIGIGGGMFLWGALIGHVYQWFAGGDHAPGNTGGVLVTDLLIPAVMIILAVRSRRLEPTPPRSATQAAAA
;
A
#
# COMPACT_ATOMS: atom_id res chain seq x y z
N MET A 1 -15.17 21.16 13.54
CA MET A 1 -13.79 21.16 12.98
C MET A 1 -13.68 22.32 12.02
N ASP A 2 -12.61 23.11 12.05
CA ASP A 2 -12.42 24.15 11.04
C ASP A 2 -12.00 23.55 9.68
N ASN A 3 -12.14 24.34 8.61
CA ASN A 3 -11.87 23.87 7.25
C ASN A 3 -10.42 23.45 7.04
N PHE A 4 -9.47 24.12 7.69
CA PHE A 4 -8.05 23.81 7.53
C PHE A 4 -7.72 22.46 8.16
N SER A 5 -8.17 22.23 9.40
CA SER A 5 -8.02 20.97 10.12
C SER A 5 -8.65 19.81 9.36
N TYR A 6 -9.83 20.02 8.78
CA TYR A 6 -10.50 19.02 7.95
C TYR A 6 -9.68 18.64 6.72
N LEU A 7 -9.20 19.65 5.97
CA LEU A 7 -8.38 19.42 4.78
C LEU A 7 -7.06 18.75 5.12
N ALA A 8 -6.40 19.17 6.21
CA ALA A 8 -5.14 18.58 6.65
C ALA A 8 -5.30 17.10 7.01
N GLN A 9 -6.33 16.75 7.79
CA GLN A 9 -6.61 15.36 8.15
C GLN A 9 -7.00 14.52 6.93
N SER A 10 -7.83 15.07 6.03
CA SER A 10 -8.25 14.39 4.80
C SER A 10 -7.08 14.15 3.84
N ALA A 11 -6.12 15.08 3.78
CA ALA A 11 -4.96 14.98 2.90
C ALA A 11 -3.80 14.18 3.52
N PHE A 12 -3.75 14.03 4.85
CA PHE A 12 -2.64 13.38 5.55
C PHE A 12 -2.28 12.00 4.98
N PRO A 13 -3.22 11.09 4.67
CA PRO A 13 -2.87 9.78 4.10
C PRO A 13 -2.05 9.86 2.80
N LEU A 14 -2.18 10.95 2.03
CA LEU A 14 -1.42 11.14 0.79
C LEU A 14 0.09 11.17 1.00
N VAL A 15 0.57 11.45 2.22
CA VAL A 15 2.01 11.39 2.54
C VAL A 15 2.60 10.02 2.20
N TRP A 16 1.82 8.94 2.38
CA TRP A 16 2.26 7.57 2.15
C TRP A 16 2.39 7.20 0.67
N ILE A 17 1.85 8.00 -0.26
CA ILE A 17 2.10 7.83 -1.69
C ILE A 17 3.07 8.89 -2.23
N LEU A 18 2.96 10.13 -1.74
CA LEU A 18 3.76 11.24 -2.25
C LEU A 18 5.23 11.10 -1.85
N VAL A 19 5.54 10.79 -0.59
CA VAL A 19 6.93 10.66 -0.15
C VAL A 19 7.63 9.51 -0.89
N PRO A 20 7.06 8.30 -1.01
CA PRO A 20 7.69 7.23 -1.78
C PRO A 20 7.79 7.53 -3.27
N ALA A 21 6.79 8.18 -3.87
CA ALA A 21 6.85 8.58 -5.28
C ALA A 21 7.98 9.58 -5.55
N ILE A 22 8.10 10.62 -4.71
CA ILE A 22 9.17 11.61 -4.82
C ILE A 22 10.53 10.94 -4.61
N GLY A 23 10.66 10.10 -3.58
CA GLY A 23 11.90 9.35 -3.29
C GLY A 23 12.31 8.45 -4.45
N ALA A 24 11.35 7.71 -5.03
CA ALA A 24 11.59 6.87 -6.20
C ALA A 24 11.98 7.70 -7.44
N PHE A 25 11.27 8.79 -7.70
CA PHE A 25 11.56 9.69 -8.81
C PHE A 25 12.97 10.28 -8.71
N VAL A 26 13.32 10.85 -7.55
CA VAL A 26 14.66 11.41 -7.31
C VAL A 26 15.74 10.34 -7.42
N ARG A 27 15.49 9.11 -6.94
CA ARG A 27 16.50 8.04 -7.00
C ARG A 27 16.66 7.47 -8.42
N THR A 28 15.59 7.42 -9.21
CA THR A 28 15.61 6.84 -10.56
C THR A 28 16.24 7.75 -11.61
N ARG A 29 16.43 9.05 -11.33
CA ARG A 29 17.20 9.96 -12.20
C ARG A 29 18.65 9.51 -12.47
N HIS A 30 19.18 8.64 -11.61
CA HIS A 30 20.52 8.07 -11.72
C HIS A 30 20.50 6.57 -12.10
N ALA A 31 19.36 6.03 -12.54
CA ALA A 31 19.26 4.64 -12.93
C ALA A 31 19.94 4.40 -14.29
N SER A 32 20.80 3.40 -14.33
CA SER A 32 21.53 2.97 -15.53
C SER A 32 20.70 2.07 -16.44
N SER A 33 19.56 1.55 -15.97
CA SER A 33 18.68 0.67 -16.75
C SER A 33 17.21 0.73 -16.29
N PRO A 34 16.26 0.34 -17.17
CA PRO A 34 14.84 0.21 -16.80
C PRO A 34 14.60 -0.76 -15.64
N GLN A 35 15.39 -1.84 -15.54
CA GLN A 35 15.30 -2.82 -14.46
C GLN A 35 15.70 -2.19 -13.12
N GLN A 36 16.77 -1.40 -13.09
CA GLN A 36 17.20 -0.69 -11.89
C GLN A 36 16.17 0.36 -11.46
N ALA A 37 15.60 1.09 -12.43
CA ALA A 37 14.52 2.04 -12.16
C ALA A 37 13.31 1.33 -11.56
N LEU A 38 12.87 0.22 -12.16
CA LEU A 38 11.74 -0.56 -11.67
C LEU A 38 11.96 -1.12 -10.26
N GLU A 39 13.15 -1.68 -9.98
CA GLU A 39 13.51 -2.17 -8.65
C GLU A 39 13.52 -1.04 -7.61
N THR A 40 13.97 0.15 -7.99
CA THR A 40 13.93 1.34 -7.12
C THR A 40 12.48 1.69 -6.77
N TRP A 41 11.60 1.83 -7.78
CA TRP A 41 10.18 2.10 -7.56
C TRP A 41 9.52 1.04 -6.68
N GLN A 42 9.82 -0.25 -6.95
CA GLN A 42 9.29 -1.37 -6.19
C GLN A 42 9.66 -1.28 -4.70
N ARG A 43 10.93 -0.96 -4.37
CA ARG A 43 11.37 -0.84 -2.98
C ARG A 43 10.77 0.35 -2.26
N TRP A 44 10.67 1.50 -2.94
CA TRP A 44 10.01 2.68 -2.37
C TRP A 44 8.53 2.41 -2.08
N TRP A 45 7.82 1.75 -2.98
CA TRP A 45 6.43 1.39 -2.75
C TRP A 45 6.27 0.32 -1.66
N ALA A 46 7.10 -0.71 -1.68
CA ALA A 46 7.06 -1.80 -0.71
C ALA A 46 7.37 -1.32 0.73
N ILE A 47 8.46 -0.56 0.91
CA ILE A 47 8.89 -0.09 2.23
C ILE A 47 8.11 1.15 2.63
N GLY A 48 8.11 2.19 1.80
CA GLY A 48 7.58 3.49 2.17
C GLY A 48 6.06 3.52 2.16
N ALA A 49 5.45 3.15 1.04
CA ALA A 49 4.00 3.29 0.90
C ALA A 49 3.27 2.19 1.69
N PHE A 50 3.59 0.93 1.41
CA PHE A 50 2.86 -0.19 1.98
C PHE A 50 3.36 -0.56 3.38
N GLY A 51 4.67 -0.75 3.56
CA GLY A 51 5.28 -1.13 4.84
C GLY A 51 5.09 -0.09 5.94
N CYS A 52 5.69 1.08 5.79
CA CYS A 52 5.63 2.16 6.77
C CYS A 52 4.22 2.73 6.92
N GLY A 53 3.44 2.84 5.85
CA GLY A 53 2.03 3.27 5.92
C GLY A 53 1.19 2.32 6.79
N SER A 54 1.29 1.01 6.56
CA SER A 54 0.56 0.04 7.39
C SER A 54 1.09 -0.04 8.82
N LEU A 55 2.41 0.14 9.03
CA LEU A 55 2.98 0.20 10.37
C LEU A 55 2.48 1.44 11.13
N TRP A 56 2.36 2.59 10.47
CA TRP A 56 1.76 3.78 11.05
C TRP A 56 0.32 3.52 11.48
N MET A 57 -0.49 2.88 10.64
CA MET A 57 -1.86 2.49 11.00
C MET A 57 -1.90 1.58 12.23
N THR A 58 -0.99 0.61 12.30
CA THR A 58 -0.85 -0.27 13.48
C THR A 58 -0.60 0.55 14.75
N VAL A 59 0.41 1.43 14.72
CA VAL A 59 0.79 2.26 15.87
C VAL A 59 -0.33 3.21 16.25
N ALA A 60 -1.00 3.84 15.28
CA ALA A 60 -2.08 4.79 15.54
C ALA A 60 -3.30 4.13 16.18
N PHE A 61 -3.74 2.98 15.66
CA PHE A 61 -4.89 2.25 16.22
C PHE A 61 -4.61 1.64 17.59
N LEU A 62 -3.37 1.23 17.90
CA LEU A 62 -3.01 0.72 19.23
C LEU A 62 -2.74 1.83 20.25
N GLY A 63 -2.03 2.88 19.84
CA GLY A 63 -1.56 3.94 20.72
C GLY A 63 -2.58 5.06 20.96
N ALA A 64 -3.45 5.32 19.99
CA ALA A 64 -4.46 6.39 20.07
C ALA A 64 -5.82 5.95 19.51
N PRO A 65 -6.43 4.86 20.02
CA PRO A 65 -7.68 4.33 19.50
C PRO A 65 -8.84 5.35 19.53
N ASP A 66 -9.00 6.15 20.59
CA ASP A 66 -10.10 7.15 20.63
C ASP A 66 -9.94 8.24 19.56
N ALA A 67 -8.70 8.65 19.29
CA ALA A 67 -8.39 9.62 18.25
C ALA A 67 -8.65 9.01 16.86
N MET A 68 -8.26 7.75 16.64
CA MET A 68 -8.52 7.07 15.39
C MET A 68 -10.03 6.91 15.15
N ALA A 69 -10.79 6.48 16.16
CA ALA A 69 -12.24 6.31 16.10
C ALA A 69 -12.93 7.62 15.67
N THR A 70 -12.55 8.71 16.34
CA THR A 70 -13.01 10.07 16.00
C THR A 70 -12.63 10.46 14.58
N ALA A 71 -11.39 10.21 14.16
CA ALA A 71 -10.90 10.58 12.83
C ALA A 71 -11.65 9.84 11.71
N ILE A 72 -11.96 8.56 11.92
CA ILE A 72 -12.68 7.73 10.94
C ILE A 72 -14.19 7.80 11.07
N GLY A 73 -14.76 8.54 12.03
CA GLY A 73 -16.21 8.69 12.16
C GLY A 73 -16.94 7.49 12.78
N PHE A 74 -16.22 6.60 13.48
CA PHE A 74 -16.79 5.41 14.11
C PHE A 74 -16.68 5.45 15.64
N ASP A 75 -17.55 4.71 16.32
CA ASP A 75 -17.40 4.43 17.74
C ASP A 75 -16.17 3.54 17.99
N ARG A 76 -15.56 3.71 19.18
CA ARG A 76 -14.50 2.82 19.62
C ARG A 76 -15.06 1.44 19.92
N THR A 77 -14.61 0.44 19.17
CA THR A 77 -14.99 -0.96 19.32
C THR A 77 -13.75 -1.88 19.35
N PRO A 78 -13.86 -3.14 19.81
CA PRO A 78 -12.77 -4.10 19.75
C PRO A 78 -12.20 -4.32 18.33
N PHE A 79 -12.99 -4.06 17.28
CA PHE A 79 -12.57 -4.17 15.88
C PHE A 79 -11.37 -3.28 15.55
N MET A 80 -11.17 -2.17 16.28
CA MET A 80 -10.00 -1.32 16.12
C MET A 80 -8.68 -2.05 16.39
N PHE A 81 -8.68 -2.98 17.33
CA PHE A 81 -7.51 -3.82 17.61
C PHE A 81 -7.24 -4.79 16.46
N GLU A 82 -8.29 -5.35 15.87
CA GLU A 82 -8.18 -6.22 14.69
C GLU A 82 -7.67 -5.46 13.47
N ILE A 83 -8.15 -4.23 13.23
CA ILE A 83 -7.63 -3.35 12.16
C ILE A 83 -6.13 -3.11 12.37
N ALA A 84 -5.69 -2.87 13.61
CA ALA A 84 -4.28 -2.66 13.90
C ALA A 84 -3.44 -3.88 13.51
N PHE A 85 -3.87 -5.09 13.90
CA PHE A 85 -3.11 -6.31 13.60
C PHE A 85 -3.21 -6.75 12.14
N ALA A 86 -4.32 -6.46 11.46
CA ALA A 86 -4.41 -6.60 10.01
C ALA A 86 -3.34 -5.75 9.33
N ASN A 87 -3.23 -4.47 9.73
CA ASN A 87 -2.20 -3.56 9.23
C ASN A 87 -0.77 -3.98 9.63
N LEU A 88 -0.59 -4.59 10.80
CA LEU A 88 0.72 -5.15 11.19
C LEU A 88 1.14 -6.26 10.22
N GLY A 89 0.20 -7.15 9.86
CA GLY A 89 0.42 -8.17 8.84
C GLY A 89 0.80 -7.57 7.48
N LEU A 90 0.09 -6.51 7.05
CA LEU A 90 0.42 -5.78 5.82
C LEU A 90 1.82 -5.14 5.90
N ALA A 91 2.19 -4.54 7.04
CA ALA A 91 3.49 -3.92 7.24
C ALA A 91 4.64 -4.93 7.08
N VAL A 92 4.50 -6.10 7.73
CA VAL A 92 5.47 -7.20 7.61
C VAL A 92 5.60 -7.65 6.16
N MET A 93 4.48 -7.83 5.46
CA MET A 93 4.50 -8.19 4.03
C MET A 93 5.12 -7.09 3.16
N GLY A 94 4.88 -5.81 3.44
CA GLY A 94 5.48 -4.68 2.73
C GLY A 94 7.00 -4.65 2.87
N PHE A 95 7.53 -4.82 4.09
CA PHE A 95 8.98 -4.93 4.28
C PHE A 95 9.55 -6.17 3.61
N ARG A 96 8.85 -7.31 3.67
CA ARG A 96 9.26 -8.53 2.95
C ARG A 96 9.32 -8.32 1.44
N ALA A 97 8.38 -7.55 0.87
CA ALA A 97 8.31 -7.28 -0.55
C ALA A 97 9.55 -6.54 -1.11
N ALA A 98 10.30 -5.82 -0.26
CA ALA A 98 11.50 -5.08 -0.67
C ALA A 98 12.57 -5.98 -1.30
N SER A 99 12.72 -7.22 -0.81
CA SER A 99 13.68 -8.21 -1.28
C SER A 99 13.03 -9.46 -1.89
N ALA A 100 11.72 -9.44 -2.09
CA ALA A 100 10.96 -10.57 -2.62
C ALA A 100 11.10 -10.73 -4.14
N SER A 101 10.85 -11.94 -4.62
CA SER A 101 10.75 -12.20 -6.07
C SER A 101 9.56 -11.44 -6.67
N ALA A 102 9.59 -11.20 -7.99
CA ALA A 102 8.44 -10.59 -8.68
C ALA A 102 7.15 -11.44 -8.53
N ARG A 103 7.29 -12.75 -8.31
CA ARG A 103 6.16 -13.62 -8.00
C ARG A 103 5.54 -13.36 -6.64
N GLU A 104 6.36 -13.34 -5.61
CA GLU A 104 5.93 -13.10 -4.24
C GLU A 104 5.42 -11.67 -4.06
N ARG A 105 6.05 -10.67 -4.70
CA ARG A 105 5.57 -9.27 -4.72
C ARG A 105 4.16 -9.16 -5.29
N LEU A 106 3.83 -9.93 -6.33
CA LEU A 106 2.47 -9.97 -6.89
C LEU A 106 1.48 -10.57 -5.88
N THR A 107 1.84 -11.67 -5.23
CA THR A 107 0.99 -12.28 -4.18
C THR A 107 0.75 -11.31 -3.03
N ILE A 108 1.79 -10.62 -2.56
CA ILE A 108 1.70 -9.59 -1.51
C ILE A 108 0.79 -8.45 -1.96
N GLY A 109 0.97 -7.94 -3.18
CA GLY A 109 0.14 -6.87 -3.72
C GLY A 109 -1.34 -7.26 -3.82
N ILE A 110 -1.65 -8.49 -4.25
CA ILE A 110 -3.03 -9.00 -4.29
C ILE A 110 -3.60 -9.17 -2.88
N GLY A 111 -2.85 -9.78 -1.96
CA GLY A 111 -3.28 -9.98 -0.58
C GLY A 111 -3.54 -8.66 0.15
N GLY A 112 -2.62 -7.70 0.03
CA GLY A 112 -2.82 -6.33 0.52
C GLY A 112 -3.99 -5.64 -0.16
N GLY A 113 -4.18 -5.87 -1.46
CA GLY A 113 -5.31 -5.36 -2.23
C GLY A 113 -6.66 -5.86 -1.72
N MET A 114 -6.79 -7.12 -1.31
CA MET A 114 -8.07 -7.63 -0.78
C MET A 114 -8.49 -6.89 0.50
N PHE A 115 -7.54 -6.58 1.38
CA PHE A 115 -7.83 -5.78 2.57
C PHE A 115 -8.12 -4.33 2.21
N LEU A 116 -7.21 -3.65 1.50
CA LEU A 116 -7.32 -2.22 1.24
C LEU A 116 -8.46 -1.88 0.26
N TRP A 117 -8.70 -2.68 -0.78
CA TRP A 117 -9.87 -2.46 -1.64
C TRP A 117 -11.18 -2.81 -0.93
N GLY A 118 -11.17 -3.76 -0.01
CA GLY A 118 -12.31 -3.99 0.89
C GLY A 118 -12.61 -2.76 1.76
N ALA A 119 -11.58 -2.18 2.36
CA ALA A 119 -11.68 -0.93 3.13
C ALA A 119 -12.18 0.23 2.25
N LEU A 120 -11.63 0.41 1.05
CA LEU A 120 -12.08 1.40 0.06
C LEU A 120 -13.58 1.29 -0.24
N ILE A 121 -14.07 0.07 -0.51
CA ILE A 121 -15.50 -0.17 -0.76
C ILE A 121 -16.30 0.20 0.50
N GLY A 122 -15.82 -0.17 1.69
CA GLY A 122 -16.40 0.22 2.96
C GLY A 122 -16.49 1.74 3.13
N HIS A 123 -15.39 2.47 2.91
CA HIS A 123 -15.34 3.93 2.96
C HIS A 123 -16.34 4.57 2.00
N VAL A 124 -16.39 4.10 0.74
CA VAL A 124 -17.36 4.60 -0.26
C VAL A 124 -18.79 4.34 0.20
N TYR A 125 -19.09 3.14 0.70
CA TYR A 125 -20.42 2.81 1.21
C TYR A 125 -20.80 3.73 2.39
N GLN A 126 -19.91 3.91 3.36
CA GLN A 126 -20.16 4.76 4.53
C GLN A 126 -20.32 6.23 4.15
N TRP A 127 -19.57 6.68 3.15
CA TRP A 127 -19.70 8.03 2.63
C TRP A 127 -21.10 8.27 2.04
N PHE A 128 -21.55 7.41 1.13
CA PHE A 128 -22.82 7.64 0.41
C PHE A 128 -24.06 7.18 1.18
N ALA A 129 -24.01 5.99 1.78
CA ALA A 129 -25.16 5.39 2.46
C ALA A 129 -25.20 5.73 3.96
N GLY A 130 -24.03 5.87 4.59
CA GLY A 130 -23.90 6.19 6.02
C GLY A 130 -23.87 7.69 6.33
N GLY A 131 -23.64 8.55 5.31
CA GLY A 131 -23.48 9.99 5.50
C GLY A 131 -22.20 10.36 6.29
N ASP A 132 -21.23 9.46 6.35
CA ASP A 132 -19.99 9.69 7.07
C ASP A 132 -19.00 10.48 6.20
N HIS A 133 -18.80 11.73 6.60
CA HIS A 133 -17.87 12.66 5.96
C HIS A 133 -16.62 12.92 6.81
N ALA A 134 -16.33 12.07 7.80
CA ALA A 134 -15.16 12.22 8.64
C ALA A 134 -13.87 12.20 7.79
N PRO A 135 -12.86 13.02 8.13
CA PRO A 135 -11.68 13.20 7.29
C PRO A 135 -10.79 11.97 7.22
N GLY A 136 -10.85 11.07 8.20
CA GLY A 136 -10.15 9.78 8.17
C GLY A 136 -10.92 8.68 7.43
N ASN A 137 -12.18 8.92 7.06
CA ASN A 137 -13.03 7.99 6.31
C ASN A 137 -13.20 8.39 4.83
N THR A 138 -12.84 9.63 4.51
CA THR A 138 -12.98 10.23 3.19
C THR A 138 -11.67 10.89 2.74
N GLY A 139 -11.57 11.25 1.46
CA GLY A 139 -10.38 11.95 0.95
C GLY A 139 -9.19 11.02 0.69
N GLY A 140 -8.04 11.32 1.29
CA GLY A 140 -6.75 10.70 0.95
C GLY A 140 -6.70 9.20 1.19
N VAL A 141 -7.46 8.68 2.16
CA VAL A 141 -7.54 7.25 2.45
C VAL A 141 -8.07 6.44 1.25
N LEU A 142 -9.04 6.99 0.52
CA LEU A 142 -9.58 6.37 -0.69
C LEU A 142 -8.50 6.21 -1.76
N VAL A 143 -7.61 7.20 -1.86
CA VAL A 143 -6.52 7.21 -2.83
C VAL A 143 -5.45 6.20 -2.43
N THR A 144 -5.08 6.13 -1.15
CA THR A 144 -4.08 5.17 -0.67
C THR A 144 -4.57 3.73 -0.82
N ASP A 145 -5.81 3.47 -0.44
CA ASP A 145 -6.41 2.13 -0.47
C ASP A 145 -6.50 1.60 -1.90
N LEU A 146 -6.79 2.47 -2.86
CA LEU A 146 -6.78 2.13 -4.27
C LEU A 146 -5.35 1.93 -4.81
N LEU A 147 -4.51 2.96 -4.66
CA LEU A 147 -3.27 3.07 -5.45
C LEU A 147 -2.12 2.24 -4.89
N ILE A 148 -1.98 2.09 -3.58
CA ILE A 148 -0.86 1.34 -2.99
C ILE A 148 -0.82 -0.10 -3.53
N PRO A 149 -1.87 -0.93 -3.40
CA PRO A 149 -1.86 -2.29 -3.91
C PRO A 149 -1.82 -2.32 -5.45
N ALA A 150 -2.56 -1.44 -6.14
CA ALA A 150 -2.57 -1.39 -7.60
C ALA A 150 -1.17 -1.14 -8.18
N VAL A 151 -0.43 -0.18 -7.64
CA VAL A 151 0.93 0.12 -8.09
C VAL A 151 1.89 -1.02 -7.74
N MET A 152 1.79 -1.63 -6.55
CA MET A 152 2.60 -2.82 -6.22
C MET A 152 2.39 -3.96 -7.21
N ILE A 153 1.13 -4.23 -7.58
CA ILE A 153 0.76 -5.25 -8.57
C ILE A 153 1.36 -4.91 -9.94
N ILE A 154 1.19 -3.67 -10.40
CA ILE A 154 1.70 -3.22 -11.70
C ILE A 154 3.23 -3.35 -11.77
N LEU A 155 3.94 -2.91 -10.73
CA LEU A 155 5.40 -3.00 -10.66
C LEU A 155 5.86 -4.47 -10.65
N ALA A 156 5.21 -5.33 -9.88
CA ALA A 156 5.52 -6.75 -9.82
C ALA A 156 5.28 -7.45 -11.18
N VAL A 157 4.17 -7.15 -11.86
CA VAL A 157 3.87 -7.68 -13.21
C VAL A 157 4.91 -7.22 -14.23
N ARG A 158 5.33 -5.94 -14.17
CA ARG A 158 6.40 -5.43 -15.03
C ARG A 158 7.73 -6.12 -14.73
N SER A 159 8.03 -6.37 -13.46
CA SER A 159 9.28 -7.00 -13.03
C SER A 159 9.38 -8.43 -13.56
N ARG A 160 8.30 -9.21 -13.47
CA ARG A 160 8.23 -10.57 -14.05
C ARG A 160 8.48 -10.59 -15.56
N ARG A 161 8.04 -9.57 -16.30
CA ARG A 161 8.22 -9.50 -17.77
C ARG A 161 9.66 -9.20 -18.18
N LEU A 162 10.46 -8.65 -17.27
CA LEU A 162 11.86 -8.30 -17.50
C LEU A 162 12.84 -9.36 -16.96
N GLU A 163 12.35 -10.35 -16.20
CA GLU A 163 13.16 -11.49 -15.78
C GLU A 163 13.60 -12.31 -17.01
N PRO A 164 14.90 -12.57 -17.21
CA PRO A 164 15.37 -13.42 -18.30
C PRO A 164 14.70 -14.79 -18.20
N THR A 165 14.10 -15.26 -19.30
CA THR A 165 13.63 -16.65 -19.36
C THR A 165 14.85 -17.54 -19.12
N PRO A 166 14.86 -18.40 -18.10
CA PRO A 166 15.97 -19.31 -17.90
C PRO A 166 16.14 -20.14 -19.17
N PRO A 167 17.39 -20.32 -19.68
CA PRO A 167 17.61 -21.14 -20.86
C PRO A 167 16.95 -22.50 -20.64
N ARG A 168 16.15 -22.97 -21.61
CA ARG A 168 15.63 -24.34 -21.60
C ARG A 168 16.82 -25.24 -21.28
N SER A 169 16.74 -25.99 -20.19
CA SER A 169 17.78 -26.96 -19.87
C SER A 169 18.02 -27.81 -21.12
N ALA A 170 19.29 -27.98 -21.49
CA ALA A 170 19.71 -28.75 -22.67
C ALA A 170 19.12 -30.17 -22.71
N THR A 171 18.58 -30.64 -21.58
CA THR A 171 17.82 -31.88 -21.42
C THR A 171 16.51 -31.94 -22.25
N GLN A 172 15.89 -30.81 -22.62
CA GLN A 172 14.69 -30.81 -23.48
C GLN A 172 15.00 -30.75 -24.99
N ALA A 173 16.22 -30.37 -25.38
CA ALA A 173 16.63 -30.33 -26.79
C ALA A 173 17.14 -31.69 -27.31
N ALA A 174 17.49 -32.61 -26.40
CA ALA A 174 17.94 -33.96 -26.74
C ALA A 174 16.79 -34.99 -26.85
N ALA A 175 15.53 -34.56 -26.69
CA ALA A 175 14.34 -35.42 -26.70
C ALA A 175 13.37 -35.12 -27.87
N ALA A 176 13.81 -34.35 -28.87
CA ALA A 176 13.10 -34.09 -30.12
C ALA A 176 13.98 -34.51 -31.30
#